data_AF-A0A399YP43-F1
#
_entry.id   AF-A0A399YP43-F1
#
_cell.length_a   1.000
_cell.length_b   1.000
_cell.length_c   1.000
_cell.angle_alpha   90.00
_cell.angle_beta   90.00
_cell.angle_gamma   90.00
#
_symmetry.space_group_name_H-M   'P 1'
#
loop_
_entity.id
_entity.type
_entity.pdbx_description
1 polymer ?
#
loop_
_entity_poly.entity_id
_entity_poly.type
_entity_poly.pdbx_seq_one_letter_code
_entity_poly.pdbx_strand_id
1 'polypeptide(L)'
;MITPNGVNALLVAGTFFLFAGGIFIIRRMKAAPDGTSDWLTKGQRSALALFFAFNFSLMLAWQLGFFRSVFQVDTTQMGEGGSASYFLFGPGAWLAFSLLYVLVFAFKVKPAIEYGRSRYWLAAVFGLVTTALMLLVMVAQANVIAATIGAAWWGIITFAVLVGLFLPPRFLYLSRVAGLKSVPSYAATISILILLAILAAQMI
;
A
#
# COMPACT_ATOMS: atom_id res chain seq x y z
N MET A 1 9.04 -21.69 -11.66
CA MET A 1 9.46 -20.27 -11.80
C MET A 1 8.22 -19.42 -11.91
N ILE A 2 7.95 -18.51 -10.97
CA ILE A 2 6.79 -17.62 -11.11
C ILE A 2 7.16 -16.50 -12.10
N THR A 3 6.40 -16.43 -13.18
CA THR A 3 6.59 -15.54 -14.32
C THR A 3 5.93 -14.18 -14.04
N PRO A 4 6.55 -13.04 -14.43
CA PRO A 4 5.89 -11.75 -14.50
C PRO A 4 4.53 -11.89 -15.20
N ASN A 5 3.49 -11.26 -14.64
CA ASN A 5 2.12 -11.43 -15.12
C ASN A 5 1.39 -10.09 -15.10
N GLY A 6 0.91 -9.65 -16.27
CA GLY A 6 0.13 -8.43 -16.41
C GLY A 6 -1.14 -8.41 -15.56
N VAL A 7 -1.76 -9.57 -15.31
CA VAL A 7 -2.93 -9.69 -14.41
C VAL A 7 -2.55 -9.30 -12.97
N ASN A 8 -1.38 -9.73 -12.49
CA ASN A 8 -0.91 -9.34 -11.16
C ASN A 8 -0.60 -7.85 -11.10
N ALA A 9 0.00 -7.27 -12.16
CA ALA A 9 0.22 -5.84 -12.25
C ALA A 9 -1.11 -5.05 -12.22
N LEU A 10 -2.14 -5.51 -12.93
CA LEU A 10 -3.48 -4.92 -12.90
C LEU A 10 -4.13 -5.04 -11.52
N LEU A 11 -4.01 -6.20 -10.84
CA LEU A 11 -4.51 -6.39 -9.48
C LEU A 11 -3.82 -5.44 -8.49
N VAL A 12 -2.50 -5.30 -8.58
CA VAL A 12 -1.70 -4.39 -7.75
C VAL A 12 -2.10 -2.94 -8.00
N ALA A 13 -2.23 -2.52 -9.27
CA ALA A 13 -2.63 -1.17 -9.65
C ALA A 13 -4.08 -0.85 -9.22
N GLY A 14 -5.03 -1.74 -9.51
CA GLY A 14 -6.44 -1.57 -9.12
C GLY A 14 -6.62 -1.47 -7.61
N THR A 15 -5.94 -2.32 -6.86
CA THR A 15 -5.97 -2.28 -5.39
C THR A 15 -5.33 -1.01 -4.85
N PHE A 16 -4.27 -0.51 -5.49
CA PHE A 16 -3.65 0.77 -5.14
C PHE A 16 -4.60 1.96 -5.34
N PHE A 17 -5.38 2.01 -6.42
CA PHE A 17 -6.38 3.06 -6.61
C PHE A 17 -7.47 3.04 -5.52
N LEU A 18 -7.97 1.84 -5.19
CA LEU A 18 -8.92 1.68 -4.09
C LEU A 18 -8.32 2.13 -2.76
N PHE A 19 -7.07 1.77 -2.49
CA PHE A 19 -6.33 2.18 -1.31
C PHE A 19 -6.15 3.69 -1.23
N ALA A 20 -5.67 4.33 -2.29
CA ALA A 20 -5.54 5.79 -2.35
C ALA A 20 -6.90 6.48 -2.14
N GLY A 21 -7.97 5.97 -2.76
CA GLY A 21 -9.34 6.44 -2.53
C GLY A 21 -9.80 6.30 -1.08
N GLY A 22 -9.53 5.15 -0.46
CA GLY A 22 -9.86 4.90 0.95
C GLY A 22 -9.11 5.84 1.91
N ILE A 23 -7.82 6.07 1.67
CA ILE A 23 -7.02 7.02 2.45
C ILE A 23 -7.53 8.45 2.25
N PHE A 24 -7.85 8.84 1.03
CA PHE A 24 -8.45 10.13 0.74
C PHE A 24 -9.76 10.32 1.52
N ILE A 25 -10.64 9.31 1.53
CA ILE A 25 -11.91 9.33 2.28
C ILE A 25 -11.66 9.45 3.79
N ILE A 26 -10.75 8.65 4.37
CA ILE A 26 -10.38 8.74 5.78
C ILE A 26 -9.89 10.16 6.13
N ARG A 27 -9.07 10.77 5.28
CA ARG A 27 -8.57 12.14 5.50
C ARG A 27 -9.68 13.20 5.44
N ARG A 28 -10.80 12.92 4.76
CA ARG A 28 -11.99 13.78 4.77
C ARG A 28 -12.86 13.60 6.01
N MET A 29 -12.60 12.62 6.87
CA MET A 29 -13.36 12.42 8.11
C MET A 29 -12.92 13.42 9.18
N LYS A 30 -13.89 14.09 9.81
CA LYS A 30 -13.65 14.80 11.07
C LYS A 30 -13.22 13.78 12.13
N ALA A 31 -12.31 14.14 13.02
CA ALA A 31 -11.93 13.25 14.11
C ALA A 31 -13.16 12.99 15.01
N ALA A 32 -13.30 11.75 15.47
CA ALA A 32 -14.22 11.37 16.53
C ALA A 32 -13.91 12.16 17.83
N PRO A 33 -14.84 12.23 18.79
CA PRO A 33 -14.64 12.98 20.05
C PRO A 33 -13.35 12.62 20.80
N ASP A 34 -12.94 11.34 20.77
CA ASP A 34 -11.70 10.85 21.39
C ASP A 34 -10.51 10.76 20.42
N GLY A 35 -10.69 11.27 19.20
CA GLY A 35 -9.73 11.25 18.11
C GLY A 35 -8.78 12.45 18.11
N THR A 36 -7.62 12.29 17.48
CA THR A 36 -6.65 13.38 17.28
C THR A 36 -6.66 13.82 15.82
N SER A 37 -6.53 15.13 15.59
CA SER A 37 -6.63 15.70 14.24
C SER A 37 -5.35 15.53 13.41
N ASP A 38 -4.17 15.40 14.01
CA ASP A 38 -2.93 15.20 13.27
C ASP A 38 -1.88 14.46 14.10
N TRP A 39 -1.46 13.30 13.59
CA TRP A 39 -0.50 12.42 14.27
C TRP A 39 0.90 12.43 13.60
N LEU A 40 1.02 12.97 12.38
CA LEU A 40 2.28 13.17 11.68
C LEU A 40 2.45 14.63 11.25
N THR A 41 3.68 15.12 11.31
CA THR A 41 4.05 16.40 10.68
C THR A 41 3.95 16.32 9.14
N LYS A 42 3.93 17.47 8.46
CA LYS A 42 3.91 17.53 6.99
C LYS A 42 5.14 16.83 6.37
N GLY A 43 6.31 16.98 6.99
CA GLY A 43 7.56 16.35 6.55
C GLY A 43 7.49 14.83 6.61
N GLN A 44 7.05 14.28 7.75
CA GLN A 44 6.89 12.83 7.93
C GLN A 44 5.88 12.23 6.96
N ARG A 45 4.75 12.93 6.71
CA ARG A 45 3.77 12.49 5.69
C ARG A 45 4.38 12.41 4.30
N SER A 46 5.18 13.41 3.92
CA SER A 46 5.84 13.46 2.61
C SER A 46 6.88 12.35 2.46
N ALA A 47 7.71 12.14 3.49
CA ALA A 47 8.72 11.08 3.52
C ALA A 47 8.08 9.69 3.41
N LEU A 48 7.01 9.44 4.16
CA LEU A 48 6.27 8.19 4.06
C LEU A 48 5.67 7.99 2.67
N ALA A 49 5.08 9.03 2.10
CA ALA A 49 4.45 8.91 0.80
C ALA A 49 5.48 8.63 -0.31
N LEU A 50 6.67 9.25 -0.23
CA LEU A 50 7.79 8.94 -1.12
C LEU A 50 8.30 7.51 -0.92
N PHE A 51 8.43 7.07 0.34
CA PHE A 51 8.82 5.70 0.65
C PHE A 51 7.81 4.68 0.09
N PHE A 52 6.51 4.94 0.25
CA PHE A 52 5.46 4.12 -0.35
C PHE A 52 5.53 4.12 -1.87
N ALA A 53 5.65 5.32 -2.47
CA ALA A 53 5.69 5.47 -3.91
C ALA A 53 6.85 4.68 -4.52
N PHE A 54 8.03 4.76 -3.91
CA PHE A 54 9.22 4.01 -4.30
C PHE A 54 8.99 2.50 -4.26
N ASN A 55 8.52 1.95 -3.13
CA ASN A 55 8.28 0.51 -2.97
C ASN A 55 7.21 -0.01 -3.94
N PHE A 56 6.15 0.78 -4.15
CA PHE A 56 5.10 0.43 -5.11
C PHE A 56 5.61 0.43 -6.56
N SER A 57 6.43 1.42 -6.93
CA SER A 57 7.05 1.46 -8.26
C SER A 57 7.99 0.26 -8.48
N LEU A 58 8.80 -0.13 -7.48
CA LEU A 58 9.63 -1.34 -7.55
C LEU A 58 8.78 -2.61 -7.74
N MET A 59 7.68 -2.71 -7.02
CA MET A 59 6.76 -3.85 -7.13
C MET A 59 6.16 -3.94 -8.54
N LEU A 60 5.70 -2.83 -9.11
CA LEU A 60 5.18 -2.81 -10.49
C LEU A 60 6.26 -3.17 -11.51
N ALA A 61 7.46 -2.63 -11.36
CA ALA A 61 8.60 -2.96 -12.21
C ALA A 61 8.88 -4.48 -12.20
N TRP A 62 8.79 -5.12 -11.04
CA TRP A 62 8.92 -6.58 -10.94
C TRP A 62 7.79 -7.33 -11.66
N GLN A 63 6.53 -6.97 -11.41
CA GLN A 63 5.38 -7.68 -11.99
C GLN A 63 5.29 -7.56 -13.50
N LEU A 64 5.78 -6.45 -14.05
CA LEU A 64 5.87 -6.22 -15.49
C LEU A 64 7.13 -6.85 -16.11
N GLY A 65 8.02 -7.42 -15.30
CA GLY A 65 9.20 -8.12 -15.78
C GLY A 65 10.36 -7.19 -16.18
N PHE A 66 10.32 -5.92 -15.80
CA PHE A 66 11.33 -4.91 -16.14
C PHE A 66 12.74 -5.34 -15.73
N PHE A 67 12.91 -5.84 -14.52
CA PHE A 67 14.23 -6.29 -14.07
C PHE A 67 14.77 -7.45 -14.92
N ARG A 68 13.90 -8.32 -15.43
CA ARG A 68 14.33 -9.39 -16.36
C ARG A 68 14.63 -8.84 -17.74
N SER A 69 13.86 -7.86 -18.20
CA SER A 69 14.00 -7.27 -19.52
C SER A 69 15.24 -6.39 -19.65
N VAL A 70 15.68 -5.71 -18.58
CA VAL A 70 16.93 -4.92 -18.59
C VAL A 70 18.17 -5.79 -18.80
N PHE A 71 18.14 -7.07 -18.39
CA PHE A 71 19.25 -8.00 -18.57
C PHE A 71 19.11 -8.90 -19.81
N GLN A 72 17.96 -8.90 -20.49
CA GLN A 72 17.79 -9.55 -21.78
C GLN A 72 17.99 -8.53 -22.90
N VAL A 73 19.13 -8.59 -23.59
CA VAL A 73 19.47 -7.67 -24.69
C VAL A 73 18.68 -8.01 -25.97
N ASP A 74 18.14 -9.24 -26.07
CA ASP A 74 17.41 -9.71 -27.25
C ASP A 74 15.89 -9.54 -27.09
N THR A 75 15.32 -8.55 -27.81
CA THR A 75 13.89 -8.25 -27.82
C THR A 75 13.04 -9.33 -28.48
N THR A 76 13.63 -10.27 -29.23
CA THR A 76 12.91 -11.41 -29.84
C THR A 76 12.63 -12.54 -28.84
N GLN A 77 13.35 -12.56 -27.71
CA GLN A 77 13.14 -13.51 -26.61
C GLN A 77 12.31 -12.93 -25.47
N MET A 78 11.96 -11.64 -25.53
CA MET A 78 11.04 -11.03 -24.59
C MET A 78 9.61 -11.43 -24.96
N GLY A 79 8.94 -12.22 -24.12
CA GLY A 79 7.50 -12.45 -24.26
C GLY A 79 6.71 -11.13 -24.23
N GLU A 80 5.44 -11.15 -24.66
CA GLU A 80 4.59 -9.96 -24.83
C GLU A 80 4.56 -9.01 -23.60
N GLY A 81 4.68 -9.55 -22.39
CA GLY A 81 4.76 -8.76 -21.16
C GLY A 81 6.05 -7.93 -21.03
N GLY A 82 7.19 -8.46 -21.50
CA GLY A 82 8.48 -7.78 -21.45
C GLY A 82 8.57 -6.60 -22.41
N SER A 83 8.04 -6.75 -23.63
CA SER A 83 7.98 -5.67 -24.62
C SER A 83 6.93 -4.60 -24.26
N ALA A 84 5.77 -4.99 -23.73
CA ALA A 84 4.75 -4.06 -23.24
C ALA A 84 5.24 -3.18 -22.06
N SER A 85 6.15 -3.72 -21.22
CA SER A 85 6.76 -2.97 -20.11
C SER A 85 7.64 -1.80 -20.57
N TYR A 86 8.31 -1.92 -21.73
CA TYR A 86 9.10 -0.85 -22.32
C TYR A 86 8.25 0.20 -23.04
N PHE A 87 7.17 -0.21 -23.71
CA PHE A 87 6.38 0.66 -24.58
C PHE A 87 5.16 1.32 -23.94
N LEU A 88 4.40 0.62 -23.08
CA LEU A 88 3.12 1.12 -22.55
C LEU A 88 3.24 1.75 -21.15
N PHE A 89 4.21 1.29 -20.36
CA PHE A 89 4.40 1.72 -18.98
C PHE A 89 5.88 1.96 -18.66
N GLY A 90 6.54 2.92 -19.33
CA GLY A 90 7.92 3.26 -18.99
C GLY A 90 8.09 3.59 -17.49
N PRO A 91 9.31 3.53 -16.92
CA PRO A 91 9.54 3.76 -15.49
C PRO A 91 8.93 5.05 -14.92
N GLY A 92 8.84 6.09 -15.77
CA GLY A 92 8.15 7.35 -15.43
C GLY A 92 6.64 7.20 -15.18
N ALA A 93 5.95 6.30 -15.89
CA ALA A 93 4.53 6.03 -15.68
C ALA A 93 4.28 5.38 -14.32
N TRP A 94 5.13 4.45 -13.88
CA TRP A 94 5.03 3.83 -12.55
C TRP A 94 5.27 4.83 -11.43
N LEU A 95 6.22 5.75 -11.63
CA LEU A 95 6.43 6.88 -10.72
C LEU A 95 5.22 7.81 -10.72
N ALA A 96 4.62 8.10 -11.87
CA ALA A 96 3.41 8.92 -11.95
C ALA A 96 2.22 8.26 -11.22
N PHE A 97 2.02 6.94 -11.39
CA PHE A 97 1.01 6.19 -10.64
C PHE A 97 1.28 6.26 -9.14
N SER A 98 2.51 6.02 -8.72
CA SER A 98 2.88 5.99 -7.31
C SER A 98 2.84 7.37 -6.64
N LEU A 99 3.07 8.44 -7.42
CA LEU A 99 2.91 9.84 -7.01
C LEU A 99 1.46 10.18 -6.65
N LEU A 100 0.45 9.48 -7.15
CA LEU A 100 -0.94 9.69 -6.74
C LEU A 100 -1.10 9.60 -5.22
N TYR A 101 -0.41 8.63 -4.58
CA TYR A 101 -0.41 8.51 -3.12
C TYR A 101 0.26 9.71 -2.46
N VAL A 102 1.33 10.23 -3.03
CA VAL A 102 1.97 11.47 -2.57
C VAL A 102 1.00 12.64 -2.63
N LEU A 103 0.26 12.82 -3.72
CA LEU A 103 -0.75 13.87 -3.81
C LEU A 103 -1.83 13.67 -2.73
N VAL A 104 -2.34 12.44 -2.59
CA VAL A 104 -3.38 12.08 -1.62
C VAL A 104 -2.91 12.20 -0.18
N PHE A 105 -1.63 12.06 0.15
CA PHE A 105 -1.11 12.07 1.52
C PHE A 105 -0.42 13.39 1.91
N ALA A 106 0.25 14.05 0.97
CA ALA A 106 1.00 15.28 1.20
C ALA A 106 0.14 16.56 1.12
N PHE A 107 -0.90 16.59 0.26
CA PHE A 107 -1.75 17.77 0.16
C PHE A 107 -2.74 17.91 1.32
N LYS A 108 -3.16 19.14 1.62
CA LYS A 108 -4.20 19.39 2.64
C LYS A 108 -5.56 18.95 2.09
N VAL A 109 -6.20 18.02 2.80
CA VAL A 109 -7.57 17.59 2.52
C VAL A 109 -8.50 18.25 3.54
N LYS A 110 -9.54 18.96 3.06
CA LYS A 110 -10.54 19.60 3.94
C LYS A 110 -11.47 18.51 4.53
N PRO A 111 -11.56 18.38 5.86
CA PRO A 111 -12.50 17.46 6.49
C PRO A 111 -13.95 17.88 6.18
N ALA A 112 -14.77 16.94 5.73
CA ALA A 112 -16.15 17.18 5.32
C ALA A 112 -17.14 16.12 5.83
N ILE A 113 -16.67 14.94 6.26
CA ILE A 113 -17.52 13.85 6.73
C ILE A 113 -17.64 13.95 8.26
N GLU A 114 -18.86 14.17 8.74
CA GLU A 114 -19.14 14.41 10.16
C GLU A 114 -19.34 13.13 10.96
N TYR A 115 -18.84 13.12 12.20
CA TYR A 115 -19.06 12.04 13.15
C TYR A 115 -20.56 11.90 13.48
N GLY A 116 -21.02 10.65 13.71
CA GLY A 116 -22.41 10.37 14.09
C GLY A 116 -23.40 10.20 12.93
N ARG A 117 -23.01 10.43 11.67
CA ARG A 117 -23.85 10.13 10.49
C ARG A 117 -23.54 8.74 9.93
N SER A 118 -24.54 8.07 9.33
CA SER A 118 -24.36 6.76 8.65
C SER A 118 -23.20 6.75 7.64
N ARG A 119 -23.02 7.86 6.89
CA ARG A 119 -21.91 8.04 5.94
C ARG A 119 -20.52 7.97 6.59
N TYR A 120 -20.40 8.28 7.88
CA TYR A 120 -19.15 8.20 8.64
C TYR A 120 -18.69 6.76 8.81
N TRP A 121 -19.61 5.88 9.19
CA TRP A 121 -19.32 4.47 9.38
C TRP A 121 -18.95 3.79 8.06
N LEU A 122 -19.70 4.08 6.98
CA LEU A 122 -19.37 3.57 5.65
C LEU A 122 -17.99 4.04 5.18
N ALA A 123 -17.65 5.31 5.40
CA ALA A 123 -16.33 5.86 5.09
C ALA A 123 -15.21 5.19 5.89
N ALA A 124 -15.45 4.92 7.19
CA ALA A 124 -14.53 4.20 8.05
C ALA A 124 -14.28 2.78 7.52
N VAL A 125 -15.34 1.99 7.34
CA VAL A 125 -15.25 0.60 6.89
C VAL A 125 -14.57 0.54 5.52
N PHE A 126 -14.95 1.42 4.59
CA PHE A 126 -14.33 1.46 3.28
C PHE A 126 -12.81 1.68 3.38
N GLY A 127 -12.37 2.72 4.08
CA GLY A 127 -10.94 3.00 4.23
C GLY A 127 -10.16 1.89 4.96
N LEU A 128 -10.81 1.22 5.92
CA LEU A 128 -10.24 0.07 6.61
C LEU A 128 -10.02 -1.12 5.66
N VAL A 129 -11.06 -1.47 4.91
CA VAL A 129 -11.07 -2.59 3.98
C VAL A 129 -10.07 -2.36 2.85
N THR A 130 -10.05 -1.17 2.24
CA THR A 130 -9.09 -0.89 1.16
C THR A 130 -7.64 -0.92 1.63
N THR A 131 -7.37 -0.51 2.87
CA THR A 131 -6.03 -0.61 3.48
C THR A 131 -5.63 -2.06 3.72
N ALA A 132 -6.55 -2.88 4.24
CA ALA A 132 -6.30 -4.30 4.47
C ALA A 132 -6.10 -5.07 3.15
N LEU A 133 -6.93 -4.79 2.14
CA LEU A 133 -6.80 -5.39 0.81
C LEU A 133 -5.43 -5.09 0.18
N MET A 134 -4.98 -3.84 0.26
CA MET A 134 -3.68 -3.47 -0.29
C MET A 134 -2.51 -4.12 0.47
N LEU A 135 -2.62 -4.23 1.80
CA LEU A 135 -1.64 -4.98 2.59
C LEU A 135 -1.58 -6.46 2.16
N LEU A 136 -2.73 -7.11 2.02
CA LEU A 136 -2.83 -8.51 1.57
C LEU A 136 -2.19 -8.71 0.18
N VAL A 137 -2.52 -7.83 -0.78
CA VAL A 137 -1.95 -7.89 -2.13
C VAL A 137 -0.43 -7.68 -2.08
N MET A 138 0.06 -6.69 -1.35
CA MET A 138 1.50 -6.45 -1.23
C MET A 138 2.23 -7.62 -0.60
N VAL A 139 1.65 -8.26 0.41
CA VAL A 139 2.27 -9.42 1.04
C VAL A 139 2.29 -10.62 0.11
N ALA A 140 1.17 -10.89 -0.58
CA ALA A 140 1.12 -11.98 -1.54
C ALA A 140 2.21 -11.82 -2.62
N GLN A 141 2.40 -10.60 -3.12
CA GLN A 141 3.46 -10.32 -4.09
C GLN A 141 4.86 -10.40 -3.48
N ALA A 142 5.04 -9.94 -2.24
CA ALA A 142 6.33 -10.00 -1.59
C ALA A 142 6.76 -11.44 -1.25
N ASN A 143 5.82 -12.32 -0.91
CA ASN A 143 6.07 -13.77 -0.76
C ASN A 143 6.50 -14.41 -2.07
N VAL A 144 5.86 -14.05 -3.18
CA VAL A 144 6.25 -14.51 -4.53
C VAL A 144 7.68 -14.08 -4.85
N ILE A 145 8.05 -12.83 -4.54
CA ILE A 145 9.40 -12.32 -4.76
C ILE A 145 10.42 -13.02 -3.84
N ALA A 146 10.12 -13.14 -2.55
CA ALA A 146 11.00 -13.79 -1.58
C ALA A 146 11.28 -15.25 -1.96
N ALA A 147 10.26 -16.00 -2.40
CA ALA A 147 10.41 -17.37 -2.88
C ALA A 147 11.32 -17.50 -4.10
N THR A 148 11.41 -16.45 -4.95
CA THR A 148 12.33 -16.45 -6.09
C THR A 148 13.78 -16.10 -5.73
N ILE A 149 14.00 -15.32 -4.67
CA ILE A 149 15.34 -14.84 -4.27
C ILE A 149 16.02 -15.82 -3.29
N GLY A 150 15.25 -16.66 -2.58
CA GLY A 150 15.76 -17.84 -1.90
C GLY A 150 16.53 -17.61 -0.59
N ALA A 151 16.34 -16.48 0.10
CA ALA A 151 17.02 -16.22 1.37
C ALA A 151 16.06 -15.85 2.51
N ALA A 152 16.16 -16.55 3.64
CA ALA A 152 15.28 -16.41 4.82
C ALA A 152 15.30 -14.99 5.45
N TRP A 153 16.41 -14.23 5.32
CA TRP A 153 16.51 -12.87 5.87
C TRP A 153 15.67 -11.84 5.11
N TRP A 154 15.27 -12.12 3.86
CA TRP A 154 14.38 -11.25 3.09
C TRP A 154 12.98 -11.18 3.69
N GLY A 155 12.55 -12.20 4.43
CA GLY A 155 11.28 -12.19 5.15
C GLY A 155 11.23 -11.06 6.19
N ILE A 156 12.30 -10.89 6.96
CA ILE A 156 12.40 -9.84 8.00
C ILE A 156 12.40 -8.44 7.38
N ILE A 157 13.14 -8.24 6.29
CA ILE A 157 13.20 -6.95 5.60
C ILE A 157 11.83 -6.62 4.98
N THR A 158 11.22 -7.60 4.32
CA THR A 158 9.89 -7.43 3.73
C THR A 158 8.86 -7.09 4.79
N PHE A 159 8.88 -7.80 5.92
CA PHE A 159 8.04 -7.51 7.07
C PHE A 159 8.24 -6.06 7.56
N ALA A 160 9.48 -5.63 7.78
CA ALA A 160 9.80 -4.27 8.22
C ALA A 160 9.30 -3.21 7.23
N VAL A 161 9.45 -3.46 5.92
CA VAL A 161 8.93 -2.58 4.86
C VAL A 161 7.40 -2.52 4.93
N LEU A 162 6.71 -3.66 5.00
CA LEU A 162 5.25 -3.71 5.09
C LEU A 162 4.71 -3.00 6.34
N VAL A 163 5.38 -3.17 7.48
CA VAL A 163 5.07 -2.41 8.71
C VAL A 163 5.21 -0.91 8.43
N GLY A 164 6.34 -0.48 7.88
CA GLY A 164 6.58 0.92 7.54
C GLY A 164 5.53 1.51 6.60
N LEU A 165 5.03 0.72 5.63
CA LEU A 165 4.05 1.16 4.65
C LEU A 165 2.62 1.23 5.18
N PHE A 166 2.19 0.25 5.97
CA PHE A 166 0.78 0.06 6.32
C PHE A 166 0.42 0.43 7.76
N LEU A 167 1.40 0.53 8.66
CA LEU A 167 1.16 1.01 10.01
C LEU A 167 0.72 2.48 10.04
N PRO A 168 1.31 3.41 9.25
CA PRO A 168 0.86 4.81 9.24
C PRO A 168 -0.57 5.05 8.72
N PRO A 169 -1.00 4.47 7.58
CA PRO A 169 -2.41 4.45 7.19
C PRO A 169 -3.35 3.98 8.30
N ARG A 170 -2.93 2.98 9.08
CA ARG A 170 -3.72 2.46 10.20
C ARG A 170 -3.81 3.46 11.34
N PHE A 171 -2.71 4.08 11.74
CA PHE A 171 -2.76 5.11 12.78
C PHE A 171 -3.60 6.31 12.36
N LEU A 172 -3.57 6.67 11.07
CA LEU A 172 -4.47 7.68 10.54
C LEU A 172 -5.94 7.27 10.72
N TYR A 173 -6.31 6.03 10.37
CA TYR A 173 -7.65 5.51 10.60
C TYR A 173 -8.05 5.58 12.08
N LEU A 174 -7.19 5.10 12.98
CA LEU A 174 -7.45 5.06 14.42
C LEU A 174 -7.60 6.46 15.02
N SER A 175 -6.74 7.40 14.62
CA SER A 175 -6.79 8.80 15.04
C SER A 175 -8.11 9.48 14.67
N ARG A 176 -8.71 9.08 13.55
CA ARG A 176 -9.96 9.67 13.06
C ARG A 176 -11.19 8.97 13.60
N VAL A 177 -11.25 7.64 13.54
CA VAL A 177 -12.50 6.90 13.72
C VAL A 177 -12.82 6.59 15.17
N ALA A 178 -11.83 6.16 15.93
CA ALA A 178 -12.07 5.50 17.21
C ALA A 178 -11.30 6.14 18.37
N GLY A 179 -10.34 7.02 18.11
CA GLY A 179 -9.45 7.54 19.14
C GLY A 179 -8.43 6.49 19.55
N LEU A 180 -7.17 6.90 19.77
CA LEU A 180 -6.05 5.97 20.02
C LEU A 180 -6.21 5.10 21.28
N LYS A 181 -7.21 5.37 22.13
CA LYS A 181 -7.44 4.73 23.43
C LYS A 181 -8.73 3.91 23.56
N SER A 182 -9.51 3.72 22.49
CA SER A 182 -10.78 2.97 22.57
C SER A 182 -10.61 1.46 22.29
N VAL A 183 -11.48 0.63 22.88
CA VAL A 183 -11.49 -0.83 22.68
C VAL A 183 -11.57 -1.25 21.20
N PRO A 184 -12.37 -0.61 20.33
CA PRO A 184 -12.38 -0.90 18.90
C PRO A 184 -11.05 -0.57 18.19
N SER A 185 -10.36 0.48 18.65
CA SER A 185 -9.01 0.82 18.15
C SER A 185 -7.99 -0.26 18.50
N TYR A 186 -8.06 -0.82 19.70
CA TYR A 186 -7.19 -1.94 20.09
C TYR A 186 -7.50 -3.18 19.27
N ALA A 187 -8.77 -3.55 19.07
CA ALA A 187 -9.15 -4.68 18.22
C ALA A 187 -8.68 -4.50 16.76
N ALA A 188 -8.80 -3.28 16.22
CA ALA A 188 -8.31 -2.94 14.89
C ALA A 188 -6.77 -2.94 14.81
N THR A 189 -6.06 -2.56 15.86
CA THR A 189 -4.58 -2.62 15.88
C THR A 189 -4.10 -4.06 16.01
N ILE A 190 -4.70 -4.83 16.91
CA ILE A 190 -4.41 -6.24 17.15
C ILE A 190 -4.67 -7.07 15.90
N SER A 191 -5.76 -6.84 15.17
CA SER A 191 -6.03 -7.55 13.92
C SER A 191 -4.97 -7.31 12.84
N ILE A 192 -4.39 -6.11 12.76
CA ILE A 192 -3.25 -5.85 11.87
C ILE A 192 -1.97 -6.49 12.39
N LEU A 193 -1.73 -6.47 13.70
CA LEU A 193 -0.56 -7.14 14.28
C LEU A 193 -0.64 -8.66 14.11
N ILE A 194 -1.82 -9.26 14.26
CA ILE A 194 -2.08 -10.68 13.98
C ILE A 194 -1.87 -10.95 12.49
N LEU A 195 -2.44 -10.12 11.61
CA LEU A 195 -2.22 -10.28 10.18
C LEU A 195 -0.73 -10.22 9.86
N LEU A 196 -0.03 -9.18 10.31
CA LEU A 196 1.40 -9.01 10.12
C LEU A 196 2.20 -10.18 10.74
N ALA A 197 1.82 -10.70 11.90
CA ALA A 197 2.48 -11.83 12.54
C ALA A 197 2.26 -13.15 11.78
N ILE A 198 1.04 -13.41 11.29
CA ILE A 198 0.76 -14.53 10.40
C ILE A 198 1.59 -14.42 9.12
N LEU A 199 1.68 -13.21 8.58
CA LEU A 199 2.45 -12.94 7.37
C LEU A 199 3.96 -13.12 7.63
N ALA A 200 4.49 -12.67 8.78
CA ALA A 200 5.87 -12.93 9.18
C ALA A 200 6.16 -14.44 9.32
N ALA A 201 5.22 -15.20 9.90
CA ALA A 201 5.34 -16.65 10.04
C ALA A 201 5.30 -17.39 8.68
N GLN A 202 4.70 -16.81 7.64
CA GLN A 202 4.70 -17.35 6.28
C GLN A 202 5.97 -17.00 5.47
N MET A 203 6.83 -16.12 6.01
CA MET A 203 8.05 -15.64 5.34
C MET A 203 9.35 -16.25 5.86
N ILE A 204 9.29 -17.07 6.91
CA ILE A 204 10.39 -17.83 7.52
C ILE A 204 10.31 -19.27 7.00
#